data_AF-A0A497FEW1-F1
#
_entry.id   AF-A0A497FEW1-F1
#
_cell.length_a   1.000
_cell.length_b   1.000
_cell.length_c   1.000
_cell.angle_alpha   90.00
_cell.angle_beta   90.00
_cell.angle_gamma   90.00
#
_symmetry.space_group_name_H-M   'P 1'
#
loop_
_entity.id
_entity.type
_entity.pdbx_description
1 polymer ?
#
loop_
_entity_poly.entity_id
_entity_poly.type
_entity_poly.pdbx_seq_one_letter_code
_entity_poly.pdbx_strand_id
1 'polypeptide(L)'
;MESFKLYVEELYLLLNSITEDKLYFELPHFKLKLFSIDYSNGELLSMEALENLKSLEGMAKTLLGREICEEIPTLDAFRDSLLSSGVLTPLNLGALLSKINIPRESIEEPEEVYLALDTNVFYNALLFNISHLLKYKPRVVVSHCTLNELTHVFREHLKPGEVSKLRKILSIYGEQVYTRNTRAQKGRRAAAAIREYERVKTLYKVYETRGDECRGDKAIIEDFYRYSRKFRGKLLFLTFDNESRIYAYNKG
;
A
#
# COMPACT_ATOMS: atom_id res chain seq x y z
N MET A 1 9.70 -20.88 -18.77
CA MET A 1 9.88 -20.81 -17.31
C MET A 1 8.72 -21.52 -16.68
N GLU A 2 8.97 -22.69 -16.10
CA GLU A 2 7.98 -23.42 -15.31
C GLU A 2 7.81 -22.70 -13.97
N SER A 3 6.56 -22.45 -13.58
CA SER A 3 6.25 -21.90 -12.26
C SER A 3 6.00 -23.04 -11.28
N PHE A 4 6.83 -23.15 -10.25
CA PHE A 4 6.64 -24.09 -9.17
C PHE A 4 5.81 -23.45 -8.05
N LYS A 5 4.90 -24.23 -7.47
CA LYS A 5 4.06 -23.83 -6.35
C LYS A 5 4.64 -24.50 -5.11
N LEU A 6 5.30 -23.72 -4.25
CA LEU A 6 5.85 -24.21 -2.98
C LEU A 6 4.81 -24.05 -1.89
N TYR A 7 4.61 -25.11 -1.10
CA TYR A 7 3.90 -25.06 0.17
C TYR A 7 4.79 -24.40 1.25
N VAL A 8 4.17 -23.89 2.34
CA VAL A 8 4.89 -23.13 3.37
C VAL A 8 5.99 -23.98 4.02
N GLU A 9 5.71 -25.25 4.23
CA GLU A 9 6.62 -26.25 4.80
C GLU A 9 7.81 -26.51 3.88
N GLU A 10 7.59 -26.50 2.56
CA GLU A 10 8.63 -26.68 1.56
C GLU A 10 9.50 -25.42 1.43
N LEU A 11 8.92 -24.23 1.64
CA LEU A 11 9.68 -22.99 1.75
C LEU A 11 10.63 -23.02 2.94
N TYR A 12 10.19 -23.53 4.10
CA TYR A 12 11.06 -23.70 5.27
C TYR A 12 12.21 -24.67 5.00
N LEU A 13 11.96 -25.81 4.33
CA LEU A 13 13.00 -26.75 3.94
C LEU A 13 13.98 -26.13 2.93
N LEU A 14 13.47 -25.37 1.97
CA LEU A 14 14.30 -24.66 1.00
C LEU A 14 15.18 -23.63 1.70
N LEU A 15 14.63 -22.78 2.56
CA LEU A 15 15.38 -21.79 3.33
C LEU A 15 16.45 -22.45 4.20
N ASN A 16 16.13 -23.56 4.87
CA ASN A 16 17.07 -24.32 5.69
C ASN A 16 18.14 -25.07 4.87
N SER A 17 17.94 -25.23 3.55
CA SER A 17 18.93 -25.83 2.65
C SER A 17 19.90 -24.80 2.04
N ILE A 18 19.67 -23.51 2.26
CA ILE A 18 20.54 -22.43 1.78
C ILE A 18 21.80 -22.40 2.66
N THR A 19 22.93 -22.82 2.09
CA THR A 19 24.24 -22.88 2.79
C THR A 19 24.93 -21.54 2.97
N GLU A 20 24.46 -20.49 2.30
CA GLU A 20 24.96 -19.13 2.48
C GLU A 20 24.07 -18.42 3.48
N ASP A 21 24.61 -17.94 4.62
CA ASP A 21 23.84 -17.21 5.66
C ASP A 21 23.25 -15.86 5.18
N LYS A 22 23.28 -15.57 3.88
CA LYS A 22 22.90 -14.29 3.29
C LYS A 22 21.64 -14.40 2.45
N LEU A 23 20.63 -13.60 2.80
CA LEU A 23 19.49 -13.36 1.92
C LEU A 23 19.66 -12.04 1.19
N TYR A 24 19.57 -12.10 -0.14
CA TYR A 24 19.57 -10.92 -1.01
C TYR A 24 18.15 -10.56 -1.41
N PHE A 25 17.81 -9.29 -1.26
CA PHE A 25 16.53 -8.76 -1.73
C PHE A 25 16.80 -7.90 -2.95
N GLU A 26 16.22 -8.28 -4.08
CA GLU A 26 16.36 -7.56 -5.35
C GLU A 26 15.00 -7.08 -5.86
N LEU A 27 15.02 -5.99 -6.64
CA LEU A 27 13.91 -5.65 -7.53
C LEU A 27 14.10 -6.44 -8.83
N PRO A 28 13.43 -7.58 -9.02
CA PRO A 28 13.72 -8.47 -10.16
C PRO A 28 13.50 -7.79 -11.51
N HIS A 29 12.60 -6.80 -11.56
CA HIS A 29 12.33 -6.04 -12.79
C HIS A 29 13.42 -5.05 -13.18
N PHE A 30 14.31 -4.71 -12.24
CA PHE A 30 15.38 -3.75 -12.42
C PHE A 30 16.76 -4.35 -12.12
N LYS A 31 16.81 -5.63 -11.71
CA LYS A 31 17.99 -6.32 -11.16
C LYS A 31 18.77 -5.50 -10.14
N LEU A 32 18.05 -4.67 -9.39
CA LEU A 32 18.63 -3.75 -8.43
C LEU A 32 18.64 -4.44 -7.08
N LYS A 33 19.84 -4.73 -6.56
CA LYS A 33 20.01 -5.22 -5.19
C LYS A 33 19.62 -4.11 -4.22
N LEU A 34 18.65 -4.40 -3.38
CA LEU A 34 18.13 -3.45 -2.42
C LEU A 34 18.94 -3.52 -1.13
N PHE A 35 18.93 -4.68 -0.50
CA PHE A 35 19.67 -4.94 0.73
C PHE A 35 20.00 -6.42 0.83
N SER A 36 21.00 -6.72 1.65
CA SER A 36 21.31 -8.08 2.07
C SER A 36 21.25 -8.17 3.58
N ILE A 37 20.72 -9.28 4.08
CA ILE A 37 20.73 -9.60 5.51
C ILE A 37 21.49 -10.89 5.73
N ASP A 38 22.12 -10.99 6.88
CA ASP A 38 22.47 -12.26 7.47
C ASP A 38 21.18 -12.83 8.06
N TYR A 39 20.66 -13.93 7.52
CA TYR A 39 19.38 -14.48 7.99
C TYR A 39 19.54 -15.29 9.29
N SER A 40 20.76 -15.65 9.67
CA SER A 40 21.03 -16.41 10.90
C SER A 40 20.84 -15.55 12.15
N ASN A 41 21.17 -14.25 12.05
CA ASN A 41 21.08 -13.29 13.15
C ASN A 41 20.20 -12.06 12.84
N GLY A 42 19.70 -11.93 11.59
CA GLY A 42 18.87 -10.82 11.14
C GLY A 42 19.65 -9.53 10.87
N GLU A 43 20.99 -9.56 10.87
CA GLU A 43 21.84 -8.38 10.71
C GLU A 43 21.80 -7.86 9.27
N LEU A 44 21.65 -6.54 9.11
CA LEU A 44 21.71 -5.91 7.80
C LEU A 44 23.18 -5.81 7.35
N LEU A 45 23.54 -6.56 6.31
CA LEU A 45 24.90 -6.64 5.79
C LEU A 45 25.22 -5.51 4.79
N SER A 46 24.25 -5.13 3.95
CA SER A 46 24.42 -4.00 3.02
C SER A 46 23.09 -3.36 2.64
N MET A 47 23.10 -2.05 2.38
CA MET A 47 21.96 -1.29 1.84
C MET A 47 22.40 -0.57 0.55
N GLU A 48 22.44 -1.31 -0.55
CA GLU A 48 22.83 -0.81 -1.88
C GLU A 48 21.70 -0.01 -2.57
N ALA A 49 20.47 -0.09 -2.06
CA ALA A 49 19.27 0.49 -2.66
C ALA A 49 19.33 2.01 -2.84
N LEU A 50 19.85 2.74 -1.85
CA LEU A 50 19.62 4.18 -1.74
C LEU A 50 20.31 5.00 -2.83
N GLU A 51 21.58 4.69 -3.12
CA GLU A 51 22.37 5.42 -4.11
C GLU A 51 21.99 4.99 -5.53
N ASN A 52 21.77 3.70 -5.74
CA ASN A 52 21.39 3.15 -7.05
C ASN A 52 19.99 3.59 -7.47
N LEU A 53 19.01 3.61 -6.56
CA LEU A 53 17.66 4.08 -6.88
C LEU A 53 17.63 5.58 -7.16
N LYS A 54 18.34 6.40 -6.36
CA LYS A 54 18.43 7.86 -6.59
C LYS A 54 19.12 8.19 -7.92
N SER A 55 20.21 7.47 -8.23
CA SER A 55 20.93 7.64 -9.50
C SER A 55 20.03 7.26 -10.69
N LEU A 56 19.35 6.12 -10.61
CA LEU A 56 18.43 5.65 -11.65
C LEU A 56 17.27 6.64 -11.86
N GLU A 57 16.69 7.15 -10.78
CA GLU A 57 15.64 8.17 -10.82
C GLU A 57 16.13 9.46 -11.50
N GLY A 58 17.32 9.95 -11.12
CA GLY A 58 17.93 11.15 -11.70
C GLY A 58 18.23 11.02 -13.20
N MET A 59 18.77 9.89 -13.62
CA MET A 59 19.05 9.61 -15.03
C MET A 59 17.76 9.54 -15.85
N ALA A 60 16.73 8.88 -15.31
CA ALA A 60 15.46 8.75 -16.01
C ALA A 60 14.71 10.08 -16.15
N LYS A 61 14.69 10.91 -15.09
CA LYS A 61 14.13 12.26 -15.16
C LYS A 61 14.75 13.07 -16.29
N THR A 62 16.07 12.98 -16.42
CA THR A 62 16.85 13.71 -17.42
C THR A 62 16.57 13.21 -18.85
N LEU A 63 16.51 11.90 -19.05
CA LEU A 63 16.42 11.31 -20.39
C LEU A 63 15.00 11.19 -20.95
N LEU A 64 13.97 11.18 -20.09
CA LEU A 64 12.65 10.67 -20.46
C LEU A 64 11.50 11.61 -20.08
N GLY A 65 11.80 12.67 -19.34
CA GLY A 65 10.79 13.58 -18.80
C GLY A 65 10.09 13.02 -17.56
N ARG A 66 9.32 13.89 -16.89
CA ARG A 66 8.73 13.61 -15.56
C ARG A 66 7.74 12.44 -15.55
N GLU A 67 6.97 12.24 -16.61
CA GLU A 67 5.90 11.22 -16.66
C GLU A 67 6.45 9.79 -16.58
N ILE A 68 7.59 9.50 -17.20
CA ILE A 68 8.19 8.15 -17.19
C ILE A 68 8.90 7.85 -15.87
N CYS A 69 9.27 8.90 -15.12
CA CYS A 69 9.88 8.76 -13.80
C CYS A 69 8.93 8.06 -12.79
N GLU A 70 7.63 8.15 -12.99
CA GLU A 70 6.64 7.59 -12.06
C GLU A 70 6.57 6.06 -12.04
N GLU A 71 7.19 5.42 -13.04
CA GLU A 71 7.27 3.97 -13.19
C GLU A 71 8.57 3.37 -12.64
N ILE A 72 9.50 4.22 -12.19
CA ILE A 72 10.73 3.79 -11.55
C ILE A 72 10.46 3.68 -10.04
N PRO A 73 10.76 2.52 -9.42
CA PRO A 73 10.63 2.37 -7.99
C PRO A 73 11.43 3.44 -7.25
N THR A 74 10.78 4.12 -6.32
CA THR A 74 11.42 5.04 -5.39
C THR A 74 11.67 4.35 -4.06
N LEU A 75 12.48 4.98 -3.20
CA LEU A 75 12.64 4.53 -1.81
C LEU A 75 11.31 4.45 -1.07
N ASP A 76 10.42 5.41 -1.31
CA ASP A 76 9.08 5.42 -0.71
C ASP A 76 8.26 4.24 -1.21
N ALA A 77 8.33 3.89 -2.50
CA ALA A 77 7.65 2.71 -3.03
C ALA A 77 8.18 1.39 -2.42
N PHE A 78 9.47 1.32 -2.11
CA PHE A 78 10.05 0.19 -1.41
C PHE A 78 9.54 0.11 0.04
N ARG A 79 9.53 1.24 0.76
CA ARG A 79 8.97 1.32 2.12
C ARG A 79 7.48 0.96 2.15
N ASP A 80 6.70 1.46 1.21
CA ASP A 80 5.28 1.13 1.05
C ASP A 80 5.07 -0.37 0.82
N SER A 81 5.98 -1.02 0.08
CA SER A 81 5.93 -2.47 -0.16
C SER A 81 6.19 -3.26 1.13
N LEU A 82 7.12 -2.80 1.97
CA LEU A 82 7.37 -3.39 3.29
C LEU A 82 6.19 -3.18 4.26
N LEU A 83 5.54 -2.03 4.21
CA LEU A 83 4.31 -1.76 4.98
C LEU A 83 3.15 -2.64 4.50
N SER A 84 2.96 -2.73 3.19
CA SER A 84 1.90 -3.53 2.55
C SER A 84 2.04 -5.02 2.83
N SER A 85 3.27 -5.53 2.88
CA SER A 85 3.56 -6.93 3.24
C SER A 85 3.51 -7.23 4.74
N GLY A 86 3.38 -6.20 5.59
CA GLY A 86 3.38 -6.35 7.05
C GLY A 86 4.76 -6.57 7.68
N VAL A 87 5.84 -6.49 6.89
CA VAL A 87 7.23 -6.55 7.39
C VAL A 87 7.54 -5.32 8.24
N LEU A 88 7.06 -4.14 7.81
CA LEU A 88 7.07 -2.94 8.62
C LEU A 88 5.68 -2.67 9.19
N THR A 89 5.64 -2.23 10.44
CA THR A 89 4.42 -1.72 11.09
C THR A 89 4.46 -0.20 11.18
N PRO A 90 3.31 0.50 11.14
CA PRO A 90 3.27 1.93 11.41
C PRO A 90 3.82 2.26 12.81
N LEU A 91 4.61 3.33 12.92
CA LEU A 91 5.23 3.74 14.19
C LEU A 91 4.20 4.02 15.31
N ASN A 92 3.01 4.48 14.93
CA ASN A 92 1.91 4.79 15.84
C ASN A 92 0.90 3.64 16.01
N LEU A 93 1.27 2.40 15.63
CA LEU A 93 0.36 1.25 15.71
C LEU A 93 -0.22 1.02 17.12
N GLY A 94 0.58 1.15 18.18
CA GLY A 94 0.09 0.99 19.55
C GLY A 94 -1.02 2.00 19.91
N ALA A 95 -0.83 3.27 19.52
CA ALA A 95 -1.82 4.33 19.72
C ALA A 95 -3.07 4.15 18.85
N LEU A 96 -2.92 3.55 17.66
CA LEU A 96 -4.05 3.17 16.81
C LEU A 96 -4.87 2.05 17.47
N LEU A 97 -4.20 0.99 17.92
CA LEU A 97 -4.84 -0.15 18.56
C LEU A 97 -5.59 0.24 19.83
N SER A 98 -5.05 1.17 20.64
CA SER A 98 -5.73 1.64 21.84
C SER A 98 -7.03 2.40 21.53
N LYS A 99 -7.12 3.09 20.38
CA LYS A 99 -8.33 3.77 19.91
C LYS A 99 -9.35 2.82 19.28
N ILE A 100 -8.91 1.75 18.62
CA ILE A 100 -9.81 0.78 17.98
C ILE A 100 -10.36 -0.22 19.00
N ASN A 101 -9.55 -0.66 19.96
CA ASN A 101 -9.90 -1.73 20.90
C ASN A 101 -10.67 -1.24 22.14
N ILE A 102 -11.31 -0.07 22.08
CA ILE A 102 -12.16 0.44 23.16
C ILE A 102 -13.44 -0.41 23.23
N PRO A 103 -13.86 -0.89 24.42
CA PRO A 103 -15.10 -1.64 24.57
C PRO A 103 -16.31 -0.83 24.10
N ARG A 104 -17.08 -1.38 23.17
CA ARG A 104 -18.20 -0.73 22.47
C ARG A 104 -19.44 -0.43 23.32
N GLU A 105 -19.42 -0.81 24.59
CA GLU A 105 -20.58 -0.78 25.48
C GLU A 105 -20.24 -0.17 26.84
N SER A 106 -19.13 0.57 26.95
CA SER A 106 -18.88 1.33 28.17
C SER A 106 -19.91 2.46 28.29
N ILE A 107 -20.53 2.59 29.45
CA ILE A 107 -21.47 3.67 29.77
C ILE A 107 -20.83 5.06 29.57
N GLU A 108 -19.49 5.13 29.60
CA GLU A 108 -18.67 6.32 29.46
C GLU A 108 -18.51 6.79 27.99
N GLU A 109 -18.57 5.90 27.01
CA GLU A 109 -18.55 6.22 25.56
C GLU A 109 -19.69 5.49 24.82
N PRO A 110 -20.94 6.01 24.89
CA PRO A 110 -22.11 5.36 24.29
C PRO A 110 -22.18 5.50 22.76
N GLU A 111 -21.30 6.32 22.17
CA GLU A 111 -21.30 6.56 20.73
C GLU A 111 -20.53 5.47 19.97
N GLU A 112 -21.16 4.95 18.92
CA GLU A 112 -20.54 3.94 18.09
C GLU A 112 -19.34 4.51 17.31
N VAL A 113 -18.19 3.82 17.40
CA VAL A 113 -16.96 4.19 16.69
C VAL A 113 -16.88 3.51 15.33
N TYR A 114 -16.79 4.34 14.29
CA TYR A 114 -16.63 3.94 12.90
C TYR A 114 -15.21 4.26 12.42
N LEU A 115 -14.62 3.33 11.70
CA LEU A 115 -13.27 3.48 11.14
C LEU A 115 -13.36 3.97 9.69
N ALA A 116 -13.06 5.25 9.46
CA ALA A 116 -13.07 5.85 8.13
C ALA A 116 -11.71 5.63 7.44
N LEU A 117 -11.72 5.05 6.24
CA LEU A 117 -10.49 4.64 5.55
C LEU A 117 -10.17 5.53 4.35
N ASP A 118 -8.95 6.08 4.35
CA ASP A 118 -8.35 6.73 3.19
C ASP A 118 -7.81 5.71 2.16
N THR A 119 -7.53 6.18 0.93
CA THR A 119 -6.99 5.40 -0.18
C THR A 119 -5.68 4.70 0.19
N ASN A 120 -4.78 5.39 0.90
CA ASN A 120 -3.48 4.85 1.32
C ASN A 120 -3.58 3.68 2.31
N VAL A 121 -4.67 3.57 3.07
CA VAL A 121 -4.90 2.43 3.97
C VAL A 121 -5.01 1.14 3.17
N PHE A 122 -5.63 1.18 2.00
CA PHE A 122 -5.78 0.03 1.11
C PHE A 122 -4.48 -0.32 0.39
N TYR A 123 -3.72 0.68 -0.07
CA TYR A 123 -2.41 0.45 -0.67
C TYR A 123 -1.45 -0.27 0.30
N ASN A 124 -1.52 0.06 1.59
CA ASN A 124 -0.67 -0.51 2.63
C ASN A 124 -1.26 -1.73 3.33
N ALA A 125 -2.40 -2.26 2.88
CA ALA A 125 -3.06 -3.43 3.47
C ALA A 125 -3.19 -3.39 5.01
N LEU A 126 -3.34 -2.18 5.56
CA LEU A 126 -3.16 -1.95 6.99
C LEU A 126 -4.16 -2.78 7.81
N LEU A 127 -5.43 -2.78 7.41
CA LEU A 127 -6.48 -3.49 8.14
C LEU A 127 -6.33 -5.00 8.11
N PHE A 128 -5.86 -5.56 7.00
CA PHE A 128 -5.52 -6.98 6.97
C PHE A 128 -4.33 -7.27 7.89
N ASN A 129 -3.25 -6.49 7.77
CA ASN A 129 -2.01 -6.71 8.51
C ASN A 129 -2.21 -6.63 10.03
N ILE A 130 -3.07 -5.73 10.52
CA ILE A 130 -3.32 -5.58 11.97
C ILE A 130 -4.50 -6.41 12.48
N SER A 131 -5.21 -7.14 11.60
CA SER A 131 -6.48 -7.81 11.96
C SER A 131 -6.37 -8.77 13.14
N HIS A 132 -5.23 -9.47 13.24
CA HIS A 132 -4.93 -10.42 14.32
C HIS A 132 -4.65 -9.74 15.68
N LEU A 133 -4.39 -8.44 15.69
CA LEU A 133 -4.14 -7.63 16.90
C LEU A 133 -5.42 -6.94 17.43
N LEU A 134 -6.51 -7.03 16.67
CA LEU A 134 -7.77 -6.39 17.03
C LEU A 134 -8.56 -7.28 18.00
N LYS A 135 -8.88 -6.75 19.19
CA LYS A 135 -9.77 -7.40 20.15
C LYS A 135 -11.22 -7.39 19.66
N TYR A 136 -11.59 -6.35 18.92
CA TYR A 136 -12.92 -6.16 18.36
C TYR A 136 -12.82 -5.75 16.89
N LYS A 137 -13.70 -6.31 16.04
CA LYS A 137 -13.74 -5.94 14.63
C LYS A 137 -14.43 -4.57 14.43
N PRO A 138 -13.71 -3.50 14.02
CA PRO A 138 -14.30 -2.19 13.75
C PRO A 138 -15.39 -2.28 12.66
N ARG A 139 -16.40 -1.40 12.75
CA ARG A 139 -17.24 -1.09 11.60
C ARG A 139 -16.45 -0.11 10.74
N VAL A 140 -16.40 -0.37 9.45
CA VAL A 140 -15.55 0.35 8.51
C VAL A 140 -16.43 1.23 7.64
N VAL A 141 -16.02 2.46 7.40
CA VAL A 141 -16.65 3.39 6.46
C VAL A 141 -15.65 3.70 5.36
N VAL A 142 -16.08 3.57 4.12
CA VAL A 142 -15.25 3.85 2.94
C VAL A 142 -15.96 4.91 2.11
N SER A 143 -15.25 5.99 1.78
CA SER A 143 -15.81 7.04 0.95
C SER A 143 -15.95 6.55 -0.50
N HIS A 144 -17.03 6.96 -1.17
CA HIS A 144 -17.21 6.81 -2.61
C HIS A 144 -15.98 7.37 -3.36
N CYS A 145 -15.41 8.48 -2.89
CA CYS A 145 -14.25 9.10 -3.52
C CYS A 145 -12.97 8.29 -3.40
N THR A 146 -12.76 7.59 -2.28
CA THR A 146 -11.67 6.63 -2.14
C THR A 146 -11.80 5.49 -3.18
N LEU A 147 -13.01 4.94 -3.35
CA LEU A 147 -13.26 3.88 -4.33
C LEU A 147 -13.09 4.37 -5.78
N ASN A 148 -13.54 5.59 -6.06
CA ASN A 148 -13.40 6.20 -7.37
C ASN A 148 -11.93 6.44 -7.70
N GLU A 149 -11.12 6.92 -6.76
CA GLU A 149 -9.68 7.13 -6.95
C GLU A 149 -8.96 5.81 -7.28
N LEU A 150 -9.17 4.76 -6.49
CA LEU A 150 -8.59 3.43 -6.74
C LEU A 150 -8.97 2.91 -8.13
N THR A 151 -10.24 3.06 -8.50
CA THR A 151 -10.76 2.59 -9.79
C THR A 151 -10.21 3.40 -10.96
N HIS A 152 -10.09 4.72 -10.79
CA HIS A 152 -9.55 5.62 -11.80
C HIS A 152 -8.08 5.30 -12.09
N VAL A 153 -7.24 5.20 -11.06
CA VAL A 153 -5.81 4.83 -11.21
C VAL A 153 -5.68 3.46 -11.90
N PHE A 154 -6.50 2.48 -11.50
CA PHE A 154 -6.51 1.16 -12.12
C PHE A 154 -6.86 1.18 -13.62
N ARG A 155 -7.78 2.06 -14.04
CA ARG A 155 -8.22 2.20 -15.44
C ARG A 155 -7.24 2.99 -16.30
N GLU A 156 -6.62 4.05 -15.77
CA GLU A 156 -5.71 4.91 -16.53
C GLU A 156 -4.40 4.20 -16.94
N HIS A 157 -3.89 3.30 -16.09
CA HIS A 157 -2.55 2.70 -16.24
C HIS A 157 -2.54 1.42 -17.10
N LEU A 158 -3.50 1.32 -18.02
CA LEU A 158 -3.63 0.24 -19.01
C LEU A 158 -3.22 0.67 -20.43
N LYS A 159 -2.67 1.88 -20.63
CA LYS A 159 -2.36 2.39 -21.97
C LYS A 159 -1.13 1.68 -22.58
N PRO A 160 -1.27 0.98 -23.72
CA PRO A 160 -0.18 0.20 -24.34
C PRO A 160 1.08 0.98 -24.75
N GLY A 161 0.98 2.32 -24.87
CA GLY A 161 2.07 3.18 -25.34
C GLY A 161 3.19 3.44 -24.33
N GLU A 162 2.90 3.44 -23.03
CA GLU A 162 3.86 3.75 -21.96
C GLU A 162 4.83 2.58 -21.72
N VAL A 163 4.31 1.34 -21.82
CA VAL A 163 5.08 0.09 -21.76
C VAL A 163 6.17 0.04 -22.86
N SER A 164 5.92 0.64 -24.03
CA SER A 164 6.90 0.70 -25.13
C SER A 164 8.11 1.58 -24.81
N LYS A 165 7.90 2.70 -24.09
CA LYS A 165 8.98 3.61 -23.68
C LYS A 165 9.83 3.01 -22.56
N LEU A 166 9.19 2.36 -21.57
CA LEU A 166 9.87 1.60 -20.51
C LEU A 166 10.78 0.48 -21.07
N ARG A 167 10.32 -0.24 -22.09
CA ARG A 167 11.13 -1.28 -22.75
C ARG A 167 12.40 -0.76 -23.40
N LYS A 168 12.37 0.45 -24.00
CA LYS A 168 13.58 1.03 -24.61
C LYS A 168 14.67 1.30 -23.57
N ILE A 169 14.30 1.66 -22.34
CA ILE A 169 15.26 1.93 -21.26
C ILE A 169 15.80 0.62 -20.70
N LEU A 170 14.94 -0.36 -20.43
CA LEU A 170 15.40 -1.65 -19.94
C LEU A 170 16.22 -2.43 -20.98
N SER A 171 16.04 -2.15 -22.28
CA SER A 171 16.90 -2.70 -23.34
C SER A 171 18.35 -2.21 -23.26
N ILE A 172 18.60 -1.04 -22.64
CA ILE A 172 19.97 -0.54 -22.35
C ILE A 172 20.60 -1.36 -21.22
N TYR A 173 19.80 -1.90 -20.30
CA TYR A 173 20.23 -2.73 -19.18
C TYR A 173 20.11 -4.24 -19.46
N GLY A 174 19.82 -4.62 -20.71
CA GLY A 174 19.98 -5.99 -21.20
C GLY A 174 18.85 -6.98 -20.95
N GLU A 175 17.62 -6.58 -20.55
CA GLU A 175 16.59 -7.57 -20.18
C GLU A 175 15.14 -7.34 -20.64
N GLN A 176 14.49 -8.45 -21.01
CA GLN A 176 13.10 -8.54 -21.45
C GLN A 176 12.15 -8.73 -20.25
N VAL A 177 11.84 -7.68 -19.49
CA VAL A 177 11.03 -7.85 -18.25
C VAL A 177 9.58 -7.33 -18.35
N TYR A 178 9.22 -6.67 -19.44
CA TYR A 178 7.83 -6.29 -19.72
C TYR A 178 7.25 -7.12 -20.87
N THR A 179 6.42 -8.13 -20.56
CA THR A 179 5.56 -8.78 -21.57
C THR A 179 4.54 -7.77 -22.11
N ARG A 180 3.86 -8.07 -23.24
CA ARG A 180 2.85 -7.17 -23.86
C ARG A 180 1.66 -6.80 -22.93
N ASN A 181 1.53 -7.48 -21.79
CA ASN A 181 0.39 -7.33 -20.86
C ASN A 181 0.80 -6.88 -19.44
N THR A 182 2.07 -6.52 -19.21
CA THR A 182 2.50 -6.06 -17.87
C THR A 182 1.99 -4.64 -17.62
N ARG A 183 1.13 -4.47 -16.62
CA ARG A 183 0.63 -3.15 -16.18
C ARG A 183 1.74 -2.31 -15.56
N ALA A 184 1.57 -0.99 -15.67
CA ALA A 184 2.39 0.01 -14.98
C ALA A 184 2.41 -0.23 -13.45
N GLN A 185 3.47 0.19 -12.76
CA GLN A 185 3.65 0.04 -11.31
C GLN A 185 2.45 0.58 -10.53
N LYS A 186 2.01 1.81 -10.84
CA LYS A 186 0.82 2.42 -10.22
C LYS A 186 -0.45 1.58 -10.45
N GLY A 187 -0.64 1.07 -11.67
CA GLY A 187 -1.76 0.18 -11.98
C GLY A 187 -1.72 -1.16 -11.23
N ARG A 188 -0.54 -1.74 -11.03
CA ARG A 188 -0.35 -2.95 -10.20
C ARG A 188 -0.65 -2.69 -8.72
N ARG A 189 -0.20 -1.54 -8.20
CA ARG A 189 -0.53 -1.11 -6.83
C ARG A 189 -2.04 -0.92 -6.65
N ALA A 190 -2.70 -0.25 -7.59
CA ALA A 190 -4.15 -0.03 -7.53
C ALA A 190 -4.93 -1.35 -7.57
N ALA A 191 -4.49 -2.31 -8.39
CA ALA A 191 -5.06 -3.65 -8.40
C ALA A 191 -4.90 -4.38 -7.05
N ALA A 192 -3.75 -4.24 -6.38
CA ALA A 192 -3.53 -4.78 -5.05
C ALA A 192 -4.44 -4.13 -4.01
N ALA A 193 -4.59 -2.80 -4.04
CA ALA A 193 -5.49 -2.05 -3.16
C ALA A 193 -6.97 -2.42 -3.36
N ILE A 194 -7.42 -2.65 -4.60
CA ILE A 194 -8.79 -3.14 -4.88
C ILE A 194 -9.01 -4.54 -4.30
N ARG A 195 -8.02 -5.44 -4.41
CA ARG A 195 -8.12 -6.77 -3.78
C ARG A 195 -8.17 -6.67 -2.26
N GLU A 196 -7.40 -5.74 -1.69
CA GLU A 196 -7.45 -5.46 -0.26
C GLU A 196 -8.83 -4.91 0.16
N TYR A 197 -9.44 -4.03 -0.64
CA TYR A 197 -10.80 -3.56 -0.39
C TYR A 197 -11.81 -4.72 -0.28
N GLU A 198 -11.79 -5.65 -1.24
CA GLU A 198 -12.66 -6.84 -1.18
C GLU A 198 -12.33 -7.73 0.03
N ARG A 199 -11.06 -7.83 0.42
CA ARG A 199 -10.66 -8.52 1.65
C ARG A 199 -11.22 -7.83 2.89
N VAL A 200 -11.17 -6.50 2.97
CA VAL A 200 -11.76 -5.73 4.07
C VAL A 200 -13.27 -5.98 4.16
N LYS A 201 -13.99 -6.03 3.04
CA LYS A 201 -15.43 -6.35 3.02
C LYS A 201 -15.76 -7.75 3.56
N THR A 202 -14.87 -8.71 3.37
CA THR A 202 -15.05 -10.07 3.91
C THR A 202 -14.72 -10.15 5.41
N LEU A 203 -13.77 -9.36 5.89
CA LEU A 203 -13.32 -9.40 7.28
C LEU A 203 -14.14 -8.50 8.22
N TYR A 204 -14.68 -7.39 7.72
CA TYR A 204 -15.32 -6.32 8.49
C TYR A 204 -16.70 -5.95 7.94
N LYS A 205 -17.54 -5.34 8.79
CA LYS A 205 -18.79 -4.72 8.34
C LYS A 205 -18.48 -3.37 7.71
N VAL A 206 -18.59 -3.28 6.39
CA VAL A 206 -18.25 -2.09 5.60
C VAL A 206 -19.50 -1.30 5.22
N TYR A 207 -19.44 0.02 5.36
CA TYR A 207 -20.42 0.98 4.90
C TYR A 207 -19.78 1.89 3.86
N GLU A 208 -20.38 1.99 2.68
CA GLU A 208 -19.93 2.88 1.62
C GLU A 208 -20.73 4.19 1.66
N THR A 209 -20.06 5.34 1.53
CA THR A 209 -20.77 6.61 1.33
C THR A 209 -21.35 6.66 -0.09
N ARG A 210 -22.33 7.55 -0.29
CA ARG A 210 -22.80 7.93 -1.63
C ARG A 210 -22.33 9.36 -1.87
N GLY A 211 -21.46 9.55 -2.86
CA GLY A 211 -20.93 10.84 -3.25
C GLY A 211 -21.16 11.09 -4.74
N ASP A 212 -21.32 12.35 -5.11
CA ASP A 212 -21.63 12.76 -6.49
C ASP A 212 -20.41 13.36 -7.22
N GLU A 213 -19.49 13.98 -6.48
CA GLU A 213 -18.26 14.56 -7.03
C GLU A 213 -17.03 14.25 -6.16
N CYS A 214 -15.97 13.77 -6.81
CA CYS A 214 -14.72 13.41 -6.15
C CYS A 214 -13.56 14.20 -6.75
N ARG A 215 -13.04 15.16 -5.98
CA ARG A 215 -11.91 16.02 -6.37
C ARG A 215 -10.87 16.06 -5.25
N GLY A 216 -9.95 15.09 -5.28
CA GLY A 216 -8.85 14.96 -4.33
C GLY A 216 -9.29 14.61 -2.90
N ASP A 217 -8.32 14.64 -1.98
CA ASP A 217 -8.47 14.11 -0.62
C ASP A 217 -9.48 14.89 0.23
N LYS A 218 -9.71 16.16 -0.08
CA LYS A 218 -10.73 16.99 0.58
C LYS A 218 -12.13 16.40 0.42
N ALA A 219 -12.45 15.86 -0.75
CA ALA A 219 -13.76 15.26 -1.02
C ALA A 219 -13.99 14.00 -0.16
N ILE A 220 -12.94 13.21 0.09
CA ILE A 220 -12.99 12.03 0.99
C ILE A 220 -13.37 12.46 2.41
N ILE A 221 -12.74 13.52 2.93
CA ILE A 221 -12.99 14.01 4.30
C ILE A 221 -14.38 14.65 4.40
N GLU A 222 -14.83 15.38 3.38
CA GLU A 222 -16.19 15.93 3.35
C GLU A 222 -17.27 14.84 3.32
N ASP A 223 -17.04 13.76 2.58
CA ASP A 223 -17.91 12.58 2.56
C ASP A 223 -18.03 11.95 3.95
N PHE A 224 -16.91 11.78 4.65
CA PHE A 224 -16.90 11.27 6.02
C PHE A 224 -17.62 12.22 6.98
N TYR A 225 -17.41 13.53 6.87
CA TYR A 225 -18.11 14.52 7.68
C TYR A 225 -19.63 14.49 7.46
N ARG A 226 -20.09 14.32 6.22
CA ARG A 226 -21.53 14.15 5.93
C ARG A 226 -22.06 12.86 6.54
N TYR A 227 -21.26 11.78 6.50
CA TYR A 227 -21.62 10.49 7.09
C TYR A 227 -21.78 10.58 8.62
N SER A 228 -20.83 11.18 9.35
CA SER A 228 -20.93 11.31 10.82
C SER A 228 -22.16 12.09 11.26
N ARG A 229 -22.47 13.20 10.58
CA ARG A 229 -23.67 14.01 10.86
C ARG A 229 -24.96 13.22 10.67
N LYS A 230 -25.00 12.30 9.71
CA LYS A 230 -26.17 11.47 9.44
C LYS A 230 -26.33 10.33 10.44
N PHE A 231 -25.23 9.71 10.89
CA PHE A 231 -25.27 8.46 11.64
C PHE A 231 -24.94 8.57 13.15
N ARG A 232 -24.80 9.78 13.72
CA ARG A 232 -24.56 10.02 15.17
C ARG A 232 -23.55 9.03 15.78
N GLY A 233 -22.36 8.97 15.18
CA GLY A 233 -21.26 8.12 15.64
C GLY A 233 -19.91 8.82 15.47
N LYS A 234 -18.94 8.40 16.28
CA LYS A 234 -17.57 8.92 16.28
C LYS A 234 -16.80 8.31 15.11
N LEU A 235 -16.25 9.13 14.24
CA LEU A 235 -15.38 8.66 13.14
C LEU A 235 -13.91 8.74 13.56
N LEU A 236 -13.22 7.60 13.47
CA LEU A 236 -11.77 7.53 13.52
C LEU A 236 -11.24 7.44 12.09
N PHE A 237 -10.73 8.56 11.56
CA PHE A 237 -10.16 8.63 10.22
C PHE A 237 -8.72 8.12 10.21
N LEU A 238 -8.45 7.14 9.35
CA LEU A 238 -7.14 6.57 9.11
C LEU A 238 -6.58 7.06 7.79
N THR A 239 -5.45 7.75 7.85
CA THR A 239 -4.70 8.22 6.68
C THR A 239 -3.20 8.12 6.93
N PHE A 240 -2.44 7.95 5.86
CA PHE A 240 -0.98 8.07 5.84
C PHE A 240 -0.52 9.45 5.36
N ASP A 241 -1.45 10.33 4.99
CA ASP A 241 -1.17 11.67 4.49
C ASP A 241 -1.36 12.74 5.58
N ASN A 242 -0.36 13.60 5.73
CA ASN A 242 -0.37 14.68 6.69
C ASN A 242 -1.32 15.82 6.28
N GLU A 243 -1.50 16.09 4.99
CA GLU A 243 -2.41 17.16 4.55
C GLU A 243 -3.86 16.79 4.86
N SER A 244 -4.25 15.56 4.53
CA SER A 244 -5.53 14.96 4.88
C SER A 244 -5.78 14.99 6.39
N ARG A 245 -4.76 14.65 7.21
CA ARG A 245 -4.86 14.75 8.67
C ARG A 245 -5.16 16.18 9.13
N ILE A 246 -4.41 17.17 8.64
CA ILE A 246 -4.59 18.59 9.01
C ILE A 246 -5.98 19.07 8.61
N TYR A 247 -6.44 18.72 7.40
CA TYR A 247 -7.75 19.13 6.93
C TYR A 247 -8.88 18.52 7.78
N ALA A 248 -8.77 17.24 8.14
CA ALA A 248 -9.74 16.57 9.02
C ALA A 248 -9.83 17.25 10.40
N TYR A 249 -8.70 17.66 10.98
CA TYR A 249 -8.68 18.40 12.25
C TYR A 249 -9.39 19.75 12.18
N ASN A 250 -9.38 20.42 11.04
CA ASN A 250 -10.04 21.73 10.86
C ASN A 250 -11.55 21.62 10.59
N LYS A 251 -12.06 20.41 10.32
CA LYS A 251 -13.47 20.15 9.98
C LYS A 251 -14.25 19.44 11.09
N GLY A 252 -13.56 18.67 11.94
CA GLY A 252 -14.13 18.03 13.13
C GLY A 252 -14.36 19.04 14.25
#